data_AF-A0A0V0Q9S3-F1
#
_entry.id   AF-A0A0V0Q9S3-F1
#
_cell.length_a   1.000
_cell.length_b   1.000
_cell.length_c   1.000
_cell.angle_alpha   90.00
_cell.angle_beta   90.00
_cell.angle_gamma   90.00
#
_symmetry.space_group_name_H-M   'P 1'
#
loop_
_entity.id
_entity.type
_entity.pdbx_description
1 polymer ?
#
loop_
_entity_poly.entity_id
_entity_poly.type
_entity_poly.pdbx_seq_one_letter_code
_entity_poly.pdbx_strand_id
1 'polypeptide(L)'
;MKAMGHHMYMVAWGACDCSFIFEEWHTDSNQCGYFILGGILTSIFCVFYMFFAQGKDWLLQKHKEHSLFVAYNIFWYFIYMILNIILMLLMMTMNLYVGIFISLGLAIGYFLFNSKKATDLVENCCHY
;
A
#
# COMPACT_ATOMS: atom_id res chain seq x y z
N MET A 1 24.71 34.78 -16.93
CA MET A 1 24.58 33.30 -16.91
C MET A 1 23.18 32.98 -16.41
N LYS A 2 22.30 32.52 -17.32
CA LYS A 2 20.88 32.24 -17.01
C LYS A 2 20.83 30.81 -16.47
N ALA A 3 20.58 30.64 -15.18
CA ALA A 3 20.43 29.32 -14.57
C ALA A 3 19.25 28.61 -15.25
N MET A 4 19.55 27.59 -16.07
CA MET A 4 18.54 26.70 -16.62
C MET A 4 18.10 25.78 -15.49
N GLY A 5 17.03 26.16 -14.79
CA GLY A 5 16.28 25.24 -13.94
C GLY A 5 15.72 24.15 -14.84
N HIS A 6 16.34 22.98 -14.84
CA HIS A 6 15.79 21.80 -15.48
C HIS A 6 14.49 21.43 -14.75
N HIS A 7 13.35 21.80 -15.32
CA HIS A 7 12.06 21.30 -14.89
C HIS A 7 12.04 19.80 -15.17
N MET A 8 12.29 18.98 -14.15
CA MET A 8 12.07 17.54 -14.21
C MET A 8 10.55 17.31 -14.24
N TYR A 9 10.01 17.03 -15.42
CA TYR A 9 8.63 16.60 -15.57
C TYR A 9 8.58 15.07 -15.51
N MET A 10 7.78 14.56 -14.58
CA MET A 10 7.54 13.13 -14.40
C MET A 10 6.35 12.75 -15.31
N VAL A 11 6.61 12.02 -16.39
CA VAL A 11 5.56 11.58 -17.33
C VAL A 11 5.06 10.21 -16.90
N ALA A 12 3.78 10.11 -16.57
CA ALA A 12 3.11 8.84 -16.38
C ALA A 12 2.69 8.29 -17.74
N TRP A 13 3.09 7.06 -18.05
CA TRP A 13 2.74 6.42 -19.31
C TRP A 13 1.49 5.55 -19.12
N GLY A 14 0.51 5.74 -20.00
CA GLY A 14 -0.74 4.99 -20.04
C GLY A 14 -0.69 3.82 -21.02
N ALA A 15 0.40 3.07 -21.05
CA ALA A 15 0.54 1.87 -21.87
C ALA A 15 0.12 0.62 -21.09
N CYS A 16 -0.48 -0.36 -21.77
CA CYS A 16 -0.76 -1.68 -21.20
C CYS A 16 0.50 -2.55 -21.10
N ASP A 17 1.57 -2.17 -21.79
CA ASP A 17 2.88 -2.83 -21.69
C ASP A 17 3.52 -2.46 -20.35
N CYS A 18 3.60 -3.44 -19.46
CA CYS A 18 4.13 -3.24 -18.11
C CYS A 18 5.15 -4.33 -17.80
N SER A 19 6.36 -3.92 -17.46
CA SER A 19 7.30 -4.74 -16.70
C SER A 19 6.92 -4.57 -15.23
N PHE A 20 6.33 -5.58 -14.60
CA PHE A 20 6.17 -5.59 -13.15
C PHE A 20 7.55 -5.79 -12.46
N ILE A 21 7.57 -5.82 -11.12
CA ILE A 21 8.77 -5.87 -10.25
C ILE A 21 9.79 -6.98 -10.63
N PHE A 22 9.38 -8.00 -11.37
CA PHE A 22 10.24 -9.02 -11.92
C PHE A 22 10.21 -8.97 -13.46
N GLU A 23 11.37 -9.04 -14.09
CA GLU A 23 11.56 -9.03 -15.55
C GLU A 23 10.75 -10.16 -16.25
N GLU A 24 10.41 -11.20 -15.49
CA GLU A 24 9.59 -12.36 -15.92
C GLU A 24 8.08 -12.08 -15.97
N TRP A 25 7.61 -10.95 -15.42
CA TRP A 25 6.21 -10.51 -15.49
C TRP A 25 6.03 -9.40 -16.54
N HIS A 26 6.56 -9.63 -17.74
CA HIS A 26 6.28 -8.80 -18.89
C HIS A 26 4.90 -9.13 -19.45
N THR A 27 4.01 -8.15 -19.49
CA THR A 27 2.75 -8.28 -20.24
C THR A 27 2.91 -7.58 -21.58
N ASP A 28 2.90 -8.33 -22.68
CA ASP A 28 2.81 -7.78 -24.04
C ASP A 28 1.39 -7.25 -24.31
N SER A 29 1.27 -6.24 -25.17
CA SER A 29 0.05 -5.56 -25.61
C SER A 29 -1.16 -6.46 -25.95
N ASN A 30 -0.92 -7.73 -26.27
CA ASN A 30 -1.96 -8.71 -26.61
C ASN A 30 -2.50 -9.52 -25.41
N GLN A 31 -2.01 -9.25 -24.19
CA GLN A 31 -2.31 -9.99 -22.95
C GLN A 31 -2.94 -9.11 -21.85
N CYS A 32 -3.86 -8.21 -22.26
CA CYS A 32 -4.53 -7.24 -21.38
C CYS A 32 -5.19 -7.86 -20.13
N GLY A 33 -5.58 -9.14 -20.17
CA GLY A 33 -6.13 -9.86 -19.01
C GLY A 33 -5.14 -10.03 -17.85
N TYR A 34 -3.87 -10.35 -18.14
CA TYR A 34 -2.84 -10.51 -17.10
C TYR A 34 -2.48 -9.18 -16.46
N PHE A 35 -2.52 -8.10 -17.24
CA PHE A 35 -2.34 -6.74 -16.75
C PHE A 35 -3.41 -6.36 -15.71
N ILE A 36 -4.69 -6.59 -16.03
CA ILE A 36 -5.81 -6.32 -15.11
C ILE A 36 -5.71 -7.19 -13.86
N LEU A 37 -5.33 -8.46 -14.00
CA LEU A 37 -5.13 -9.37 -12.88
C LEU A 37 -4.02 -8.87 -11.95
N GLY A 38 -2.90 -8.40 -12.50
CA GLY A 38 -1.80 -7.78 -11.73
C GLY A 38 -2.23 -6.49 -11.02
N GLY A 39 -3.05 -5.66 -11.67
CA GLY A 39 -3.65 -4.46 -11.07
C GLY A 39 -4.58 -4.78 -9.89
N ILE A 40 -5.47 -5.77 -10.05
CA ILE A 40 -6.36 -6.26 -8.98
C ILE A 40 -5.53 -6.81 -7.81
N LEU A 41 -4.50 -7.61 -8.10
CA LEU A 41 -3.62 -8.18 -7.08
C LEU A 41 -2.89 -7.07 -6.31
N THR A 42 -2.46 -6.02 -7.02
CA THR A 42 -1.84 -4.82 -6.42
C THR A 42 -2.82 -4.07 -5.54
N SER A 43 -4.07 -3.91 -5.95
CA SER A 43 -5.13 -3.29 -5.14
C SER A 43 -5.38 -4.10 -3.86
N ILE A 44 -5.48 -5.43 -3.95
CA ILE A 44 -5.64 -6.33 -2.79
C ILE A 44 -4.44 -6.19 -1.85
N PHE A 45 -3.22 -6.19 -2.39
CA PHE A 45 -1.99 -5.97 -1.63
C PHE A 45 -2.01 -4.63 -0.87
N CYS A 46 -2.48 -3.55 -1.49
CA CYS A 46 -2.59 -2.24 -0.83
C CYS A 46 -3.60 -2.22 0.32
N VAL A 47 -4.71 -2.96 0.21
CA VAL A 47 -5.67 -3.14 1.32
C VAL A 47 -5.00 -3.90 2.47
N PHE A 48 -4.26 -4.96 2.19
CA PHE A 48 -3.48 -5.69 3.20
C PHE A 48 -2.38 -4.83 3.83
N TYR A 49 -1.69 -4.01 3.05
CA TYR A 49 -0.71 -3.05 3.57
C TYR A 49 -1.34 -2.11 4.60
N MET A 50 -2.53 -1.57 4.32
CA MET A 50 -3.26 -0.71 5.26
C MET A 50 -3.71 -1.47 6.51
N PHE A 51 -4.06 -2.75 6.39
CA PHE A 51 -4.31 -3.62 7.55
C PHE A 51 -3.08 -3.72 8.46
N PHE A 52 -1.88 -3.93 7.91
CA PHE A 52 -0.65 -3.98 8.70
C PHE A 52 -0.26 -2.62 9.29
N ALA A 53 -0.51 -1.53 8.55
CA ALA A 53 -0.22 -0.17 8.99
C ALA A 53 -1.06 0.24 10.21
N GLN A 54 -2.38 0.01 10.15
CA GLN A 54 -3.33 0.42 11.18
C GLN A 54 -3.59 -0.66 12.22
N GLY A 55 -3.39 -1.93 11.86
CA GLY A 55 -3.57 -3.08 12.75
C GLY A 55 -2.61 -3.08 13.93
N LYS A 56 -1.50 -2.33 13.86
CA LYS A 56 -0.60 -2.14 15.01
C LYS A 56 -1.36 -1.59 16.22
N ASP A 57 -2.24 -0.60 16.02
CA ASP A 57 -2.93 0.08 17.13
C ASP A 57 -3.89 -0.91 17.83
N TRP A 58 -4.56 -1.76 17.04
CA TRP A 58 -5.43 -2.82 17.54
C TRP A 58 -4.66 -3.89 18.31
N LEU A 59 -3.47 -4.27 17.82
CA LEU A 59 -2.62 -5.28 18.45
C LEU A 59 -1.93 -4.77 19.73
N LEU A 60 -1.52 -3.50 19.75
CA LEU A 60 -0.94 -2.82 20.90
C LEU A 60 -1.95 -2.71 22.06
N GLN A 61 -3.24 -2.61 21.75
CA GLN A 61 -4.30 -2.54 22.77
C GLN A 61 -4.52 -3.89 23.50
N LYS A 62 -4.23 -5.01 22.84
CA LYS A 62 -4.55 -6.36 23.33
C LYS A 62 -3.47 -6.99 24.21
N HIS A 63 -2.20 -6.58 24.08
CA HIS A 63 -1.08 -7.17 24.82
C HIS A 63 -0.27 -6.08 25.55
N LYS A 64 -0.75 -5.68 26.73
CA LYS A 64 -0.10 -4.65 27.58
C LYS A 64 0.95 -5.19 28.56
N GLU A 65 1.13 -6.51 28.67
CA GLU A 65 2.05 -7.10 29.65
C GLU A 65 3.06 -8.06 29.01
N HIS A 66 4.33 -7.87 29.40
CA HIS A 66 5.55 -8.67 29.19
C HIS A 66 6.53 -8.30 28.05
N SER A 67 7.81 -8.56 28.36
CA SER A 67 9.04 -8.31 27.58
C SER A 67 9.07 -8.89 26.16
N LEU A 68 8.18 -9.84 25.83
CA LEU A 68 7.98 -10.36 24.48
C LEU A 68 7.31 -9.35 23.53
N PHE A 69 6.69 -8.29 24.08
CA PHE A 69 6.10 -7.18 23.32
C PHE A 69 7.12 -6.46 22.44
N VAL A 70 8.36 -6.29 22.90
CA VAL A 70 9.40 -5.60 22.14
C VAL A 70 9.83 -6.41 20.92
N ALA A 71 10.09 -7.70 21.11
CA ALA A 71 10.48 -8.59 20.01
C ALA A 71 9.37 -8.71 18.96
N TYR A 72 8.11 -8.82 19.40
CA TYR A 72 6.96 -8.86 18.50
C TYR A 72 6.79 -7.54 17.72
N ASN A 73 6.93 -6.39 18.38
CA ASN A 73 6.89 -5.10 17.71
C ASN A 73 7.99 -4.95 16.66
N ILE A 74 9.22 -5.35 16.98
CA ILE A 74 10.34 -5.31 16.02
C ILE A 74 10.01 -6.18 14.79
N PHE A 75 9.47 -7.38 15.02
CA PHE A 75 9.07 -8.27 13.93
C PHE A 75 7.96 -7.67 13.07
N TRP A 76 6.95 -7.04 13.68
CA TRP A 76 5.88 -6.35 12.96
C TRP A 76 6.42 -5.18 12.12
N TYR A 77 7.30 -4.36 12.71
CA TYR A 77 7.97 -3.27 11.99
C TYR A 77 8.82 -3.78 10.83
N PHE A 78 9.50 -4.92 11.00
CA PHE A 78 10.30 -5.54 9.94
C PHE A 78 9.43 -5.95 8.74
N ILE A 79 8.29 -6.61 8.99
CA ILE A 79 7.32 -6.96 7.93
C ILE A 79 6.79 -5.68 7.26
N TYR A 80 6.41 -4.68 8.05
CA TYR A 80 5.90 -3.42 7.52
C TYR A 80 6.93 -2.70 6.63
N MET A 81 8.21 -2.72 7.00
CA MET A 81 9.29 -2.16 6.19
C MET A 81 9.42 -2.85 4.83
N ILE A 82 9.35 -4.18 4.79
CA ILE A 82 9.37 -4.95 3.52
C ILE A 82 8.18 -4.55 2.64
N LEU A 83 6.98 -4.45 3.20
CA LEU A 83 5.79 -4.06 2.44
C LEU A 83 5.90 -2.63 1.88
N ASN A 84 6.53 -1.70 2.61
CA ASN A 84 6.81 -0.34 2.11
C ASN A 84 7.77 -0.34 0.93
N ILE A 85 8.82 -1.18 0.95
CA ILE A 85 9.76 -1.30 -0.16
C ILE A 85 9.02 -1.79 -1.42
N ILE A 86 8.14 -2.79 -1.28
CA ILE A 86 7.32 -3.28 -2.39
C ILE A 86 6.39 -2.18 -2.92
N LEU A 87 5.71 -1.43 -2.06
CA LEU A 87 4.85 -0.31 -2.47
C LEU A 87 5.64 0.77 -3.23
N MET A 88 6.84 1.10 -2.76
CA MET A 88 7.73 2.06 -3.44
C MET A 88 8.16 1.54 -4.82
N LEU A 89 8.51 0.25 -4.94
CA LEU A 89 8.85 -0.37 -6.22
C LEU A 89 7.67 -0.34 -7.21
N LEU A 90 6.45 -0.61 -6.72
CA LEU A 90 5.24 -0.50 -7.55
C LEU A 90 5.02 0.93 -8.06
N MET A 91 5.23 1.94 -7.23
CA MET A 91 5.11 3.35 -7.64
C MET A 91 6.22 3.77 -8.63
N MET A 92 7.41 3.17 -8.54
CA MET A 92 8.51 3.42 -9.48
C MET A 92 8.26 2.89 -10.89
N THR A 93 7.24 2.05 -11.10
CA THR A 93 6.89 1.55 -12.44
C THR A 93 6.40 2.65 -13.40
N MET A 94 6.07 3.85 -12.88
CA MET A 94 5.66 5.01 -13.68
C MET A 94 4.46 4.74 -14.62
N ASN A 95 3.71 3.68 -14.34
CA ASN A 95 2.52 3.31 -15.09
C ASN A 95 1.27 3.93 -14.45
N LEU A 96 0.52 4.68 -15.24
CA LEU A 96 -0.68 5.39 -14.76
C LEU A 96 -1.73 4.42 -14.21
N TYR A 97 -1.95 3.29 -14.87
CA TYR A 97 -2.96 2.31 -14.49
C TYR A 97 -2.61 1.64 -13.16
N VAL A 98 -1.34 1.26 -12.97
CA VAL A 98 -0.86 0.69 -11.70
C VAL A 98 -1.03 1.72 -10.58
N GLY A 99 -0.72 2.99 -10.82
CA GLY A 99 -0.97 4.07 -9.88
C GLY A 99 -2.45 4.22 -9.49
N ILE A 100 -3.38 4.07 -10.45
CA ILE A 100 -4.83 4.09 -10.17
C ILE A 100 -5.21 2.92 -9.26
N PHE A 101 -4.75 1.69 -9.56
CA PHE A 101 -5.04 0.52 -8.72
C PHE A 101 -4.47 0.66 -7.30
N ILE A 102 -3.26 1.22 -7.14
CA ILE A 102 -2.68 1.51 -5.83
C ILE A 102 -3.54 2.52 -5.08
N SER A 103 -3.93 3.62 -5.72
CA SER A 103 -4.74 4.67 -5.09
C SER A 103 -6.11 4.15 -4.64
N LEU A 104 -6.75 3.30 -5.45
CA LEU A 104 -8.03 2.66 -5.10
C LEU A 104 -7.87 1.70 -3.92
N GLY A 105 -6.86 0.82 -3.96
CA GLY A 105 -6.60 -0.12 -2.87
C GLY A 105 -6.31 0.58 -1.54
N LEU A 106 -5.50 1.64 -1.56
CA LEU A 106 -5.21 2.45 -0.38
C LEU A 106 -6.45 3.20 0.14
N ALA A 107 -7.26 3.77 -0.75
CA ALA A 107 -8.49 4.48 -0.38
C ALA A 107 -9.51 3.53 0.27
N ILE A 108 -9.71 2.34 -0.31
CA ILE A 108 -10.58 1.30 0.24
C ILE A 108 -10.07 0.82 1.61
N GLY A 109 -8.77 0.55 1.71
CA GLY A 109 -8.14 0.15 2.97
C GLY A 109 -8.33 1.22 4.05
N TYR A 110 -8.06 2.48 3.74
CA TYR A 110 -8.26 3.59 4.67
C TYR A 110 -9.72 3.69 5.14
N PHE A 111 -10.67 3.64 4.22
CA PHE A 111 -12.10 3.73 4.54
C PHE A 111 -12.55 2.62 5.50
N LEU A 112 -12.15 1.37 5.25
CA LEU A 112 -12.52 0.22 6.09
C LEU A 112 -11.98 0.34 7.52
N PHE A 113 -10.69 0.66 7.67
CA PHE A 113 -10.07 0.69 9.00
C PHE A 113 -10.39 1.96 9.78
N ASN A 114 -10.55 3.10 9.10
CA ASN A 114 -10.96 4.33 9.75
C ASN A 114 -12.43 4.26 10.23
N SER A 115 -13.30 3.60 9.46
CA SER A 115 -14.70 3.39 9.89
C SER A 115 -14.78 2.55 11.16
N LYS A 116 -13.95 1.51 11.30
CA LYS A 116 -13.89 0.72 12.54
C LYS A 116 -13.42 1.55 13.73
N LYS A 117 -12.34 2.32 13.54
CA LYS A 117 -11.80 3.19 14.60
C LYS A 117 -12.82 4.23 15.08
N ALA A 118 -13.64 4.77 14.17
CA ALA A 118 -14.71 5.71 14.52
C ALA A 118 -15.81 5.03 15.34
N THR A 119 -16.24 3.83 14.97
CA THR A 119 -17.24 3.06 15.72
C THR A 119 -16.76 2.73 17.14
N ASP A 120 -15.52 2.24 17.28
CA ASP A 120 -14.94 1.92 18.59
C ASP A 120 -14.87 3.14 19.52
N LEU A 121 -14.64 4.33 18.96
CA LEU A 121 -14.56 5.57 19.73
C LEU A 121 -15.94 6.03 20.23
N VAL A 122 -16.99 5.87 19.41
CA VAL A 122 -18.37 6.18 19.80
C VAL A 122 -18.86 5.24 20.90
N GLU A 123 -18.58 3.95 20.80
CA GLU A 123 -19.00 2.96 21.80
C GLU A 123 -18.34 3.22 23.17
N ASN A 124 -17.05 3.58 23.18
CA ASN A 124 -16.35 3.95 24.41
C ASN A 124 -16.87 5.25 25.06
N CYS A 125 -17.45 6.17 24.28
CA CYS A 125 -18.04 7.41 24.82
C CYS A 125 -19.48 7.22 25.36
N CYS A 126 -20.25 6.27 24.81
CA CYS A 126 -21.65 6.04 25.21
C CYS A 126 -21.82 5.11 26.41
N HIS A 127 -20.74 4.45 26.87
CA HIS A 127 -20.75 3.54 28.02
C HIS A 127 -20.25 4.19 29.34
N TYR A 128 -20.10 5.52 29.38
CA TYR A 128 -19.81 6.30 30.60
C TYR A 128 -21.00 7.18 31.00
#